data_AF-A0A3D3B313-F1
#
_entry.id   AF-A0A3D3B313-F1
#
_cell.length_a   1.000
_cell.length_b   1.000
_cell.length_c   1.000
_cell.angle_alpha   90.00
_cell.angle_beta   90.00
_cell.angle_gamma   90.00
#
_symmetry.space_group_name_H-M   'P 1'
#
loop_
_entity.id
_entity.type
_entity.pdbx_description
1 polymer ?
#
loop_
_entity_poly.entity_id
_entity_poly.type
_entity_poly.pdbx_seq_one_letter_code
_entity_poly.pdbx_strand_id
1 'polypeptide(L)'
;NMTDAIAALSILSHLPAAARDQALDHFYARWQDEPLVLDKWFAVQARSARPDSVETVRGLLSHPKFSLKNPNRVRALIGSFVHANPTGFNRADGAGY
;
A
#
# COMPACT_ATOMS: atom_id res chain seq x y z
N ASN A 1 10.61 -10.57 -13.53
CA ASN A 1 9.25 -10.56 -14.13
C ASN A 1 8.30 -9.79 -13.18
N MET A 2 6.99 -9.69 -13.43
CA MET A 2 6.06 -8.98 -12.50
C MET A 2 5.92 -9.69 -11.13
N THR A 3 5.90 -11.02 -11.12
CA THR A 3 5.82 -11.84 -9.90
C THR A 3 7.01 -11.59 -8.97
N ASP A 4 8.24 -11.58 -9.49
CA ASP A 4 9.43 -11.30 -8.70
C ASP A 4 9.43 -9.86 -8.19
N ALA A 5 9.02 -8.91 -9.05
CA ALA A 5 8.97 -7.50 -8.70
C ALA A 5 7.98 -7.24 -7.55
N ILE A 6 6.79 -7.83 -7.59
CA ILE A 6 5.80 -7.66 -6.53
C ILE A 6 6.18 -8.43 -5.25
N ALA A 7 6.84 -9.59 -5.37
CA ALA A 7 7.35 -10.32 -4.23
C ALA A 7 8.44 -9.52 -3.51
N ALA A 8 9.42 -8.99 -4.26
CA ALA A 8 10.46 -8.12 -3.74
C ALA A 8 9.87 -6.86 -3.09
N LEU A 9 8.94 -6.17 -3.77
CA LEU A 9 8.30 -4.98 -3.22
C LEU A 9 7.52 -5.28 -1.93
N SER A 10 6.86 -6.44 -1.85
CA SER A 10 6.13 -6.87 -0.64
C SER A 10 7.07 -7.08 0.55
N ILE A 11 8.30 -7.56 0.33
CA ILE A 11 9.29 -7.70 1.40
C ILE A 11 9.85 -6.32 1.79
N LEU A 12 10.25 -5.53 0.79
CA LEU A 12 10.82 -4.20 0.99
C LEU A 12 9.84 -3.23 1.67
N SER A 13 8.52 -3.42 1.51
CA SER A 13 7.49 -2.57 2.13
C SER A 13 7.54 -2.58 3.67
N HIS A 14 8.15 -3.60 4.27
CA HIS A 14 8.32 -3.74 5.72
C HIS A 14 9.69 -3.28 6.24
N LEU A 15 10.64 -2.96 5.36
CA LEU A 15 12.03 -2.62 5.70
C LEU A 15 12.20 -1.13 6.07
N PRO A 16 13.41 -0.71 6.51
CA PRO A 16 13.69 0.69 6.85
C PRO A 16 13.33 1.67 5.72
N ALA A 17 13.00 2.90 6.12
CA ALA A 17 12.31 3.87 5.27
C ALA A 17 12.98 4.15 3.91
N ALA A 18 14.30 4.38 3.87
CA ALA A 18 14.95 4.79 2.64
C ALA A 18 14.88 3.75 1.50
N ALA A 19 15.19 2.48 1.80
CA ALA A 19 15.14 1.42 0.78
C ALA A 19 13.70 1.10 0.36
N ARG A 20 12.76 1.18 1.30
CA ARG A 20 11.34 1.02 1.05
C ARG A 20 10.81 2.08 0.09
N ASP A 21 11.05 3.36 0.41
CA ASP A 21 10.51 4.49 -0.33
C ASP A 21 11.07 4.50 -1.76
N GLN A 22 12.38 4.26 -1.91
CA GLN A 22 13.01 4.08 -3.23
C GLN A 22 12.37 2.95 -4.05
N ALA A 23 12.07 1.81 -3.42
CA ALA A 23 11.46 0.68 -4.11
C ALA A 23 10.00 0.98 -4.51
N LEU A 24 9.23 1.62 -3.64
CA LEU A 24 7.85 2.03 -3.90
C LEU A 24 7.79 3.08 -5.02
N ASP A 25 8.66 4.07 -4.99
CA ASP A 25 8.73 5.12 -6.00
C ASP A 25 9.16 4.58 -7.36
N HIS A 26 10.19 3.72 -7.39
CA HIS A 26 10.64 3.08 -8.62
C HIS A 26 9.56 2.17 -9.21
N PHE A 27 8.85 1.40 -8.37
CA PHE A 27 7.74 0.57 -8.84
C PHE A 27 6.59 1.42 -9.38
N TYR A 28 6.23 2.50 -8.68
CA TYR A 28 5.18 3.43 -9.11
C TYR A 28 5.52 4.09 -10.45
N ALA A 29 6.70 4.69 -10.56
CA ALA A 29 7.14 5.39 -11.77
C ALA A 29 7.07 4.50 -13.02
N ARG A 30 7.38 3.20 -12.86
CA ARG A 30 7.34 2.21 -13.94
C ARG A 30 5.94 1.74 -14.31
N TRP A 31 5.01 1.65 -13.35
CA TRP A 31 3.74 0.92 -13.51
C TRP A 31 2.48 1.74 -13.22
N GLN A 32 2.60 3.05 -12.98
CA GLN A 32 1.47 3.93 -12.64
C GLN A 32 0.36 4.02 -13.70
N ASP A 33 0.67 3.63 -14.94
CA ASP A 33 -0.29 3.64 -16.05
C ASP A 33 -0.88 2.25 -16.34
N GLU A 34 -0.44 1.22 -15.60
CA GLU A 34 -1.00 -0.14 -15.63
C GLU A 34 -1.96 -0.33 -14.45
N PRO A 35 -3.29 -0.20 -14.62
CA PRO A 35 -4.21 -0.09 -13.49
C PRO A 35 -4.10 -1.27 -12.52
N LEU A 36 -4.20 -2.50 -13.02
CA LEU A 36 -4.17 -3.69 -12.15
C LEU A 36 -2.83 -3.87 -11.41
N VAL A 37 -1.74 -3.33 -11.96
CA VAL A 37 -0.43 -3.34 -11.31
C VAL A 37 -0.36 -2.27 -10.23
N LEU A 38 -0.89 -1.08 -10.51
CA LEU A 38 -0.99 -0.01 -9.51
C LEU A 38 -1.89 -0.42 -8.32
N ASP A 39 -2.91 -1.25 -8.53
CA ASP A 39 -3.70 -1.82 -7.42
C ASP A 39 -2.80 -2.65 -6.48
N LYS A 40 -1.86 -3.43 -7.02
CA LYS A 40 -0.90 -4.19 -6.22
C LYS A 40 0.02 -3.27 -5.42
N TRP A 41 0.43 -2.13 -6.00
CA TRP A 41 1.24 -1.12 -5.31
C TRP A 41 0.52 -0.50 -4.11
N PHE A 42 -0.78 -0.16 -4.25
CA PHE A 42 -1.60 0.27 -3.09
C PHE A 42 -1.71 -0.84 -2.04
N ALA A 43 -2.00 -2.07 -2.47
CA ALA A 43 -2.18 -3.20 -1.57
C ALA A 43 -0.91 -3.60 -0.80
N VAL A 44 0.27 -3.46 -1.41
CA VAL A 44 1.55 -3.72 -0.73
C VAL A 44 1.78 -2.75 0.42
N GLN A 45 1.50 -1.46 0.21
CA GLN A 45 1.64 -0.46 1.27
C GLN A 45 0.60 -0.65 2.37
N ALA A 46 -0.66 -0.90 2.01
CA ALA A 46 -1.75 -1.11 2.95
C ALA A 46 -1.53 -2.31 3.89
N ARG A 47 -0.88 -3.37 3.39
CA ARG A 47 -0.56 -4.59 4.14
C ARG A 47 0.68 -4.47 5.03
N SER A 48 1.44 -3.38 4.92
CA SER A 48 2.67 -3.24 5.68
C SER A 48 2.38 -3.05 7.17
N ALA A 49 2.78 -4.02 8.00
CA ALA A 49 2.60 -4.01 9.45
C ALA A 49 3.61 -3.08 10.17
N ARG A 50 3.69 -1.83 9.70
CA ARG A 50 4.56 -0.79 10.28
C ARG A 50 3.79 0.08 11.28
N PRO A 51 4.49 0.70 12.25
CA PRO A 51 3.86 1.61 13.22
C PRO A 51 3.09 2.78 12.59
N ASP A 52 3.56 3.25 11.42
CA ASP A 52 3.00 4.37 10.66
C ASP A 52 2.12 3.93 9.48
N SER A 53 1.59 2.70 9.54
CA SER A 53 0.73 2.14 8.49
C SER A 53 -0.60 2.89 8.34
N VAL A 54 -1.18 3.38 9.43
CA VAL A 54 -2.41 4.18 9.42
C VAL A 54 -2.17 5.49 8.66
N GLU A 55 -1.09 6.19 8.97
CA GLU A 55 -0.70 7.44 8.33
C GLU A 55 -0.40 7.22 6.85
N THR A 56 0.29 6.12 6.52
CA THR A 56 0.56 5.72 5.13
C THR A 56 -0.74 5.52 4.35
N VAL A 57 -1.71 4.76 4.89
CA VAL A 57 -3.00 4.52 4.23
C VAL A 57 -3.79 5.81 4.08
N ARG A 58 -3.82 6.67 5.11
CA ARG A 58 -4.48 7.98 5.04
C ARG A 58 -3.86 8.89 3.97
N GLY A 59 -2.53 8.91 3.85
CA GLY A 59 -1.84 9.64 2.77
C GLY A 59 -2.21 9.12 1.39
N LEU A 60 -2.32 7.80 1.23
CA LEU A 60 -2.70 7.17 -0.03
C LEU A 60 -4.15 7.43 -0.44
N LEU A 61 -5.06 7.77 0.49
CA LEU A 61 -6.41 8.23 0.16
C LEU A 61 -6.40 9.56 -0.61
N SER A 62 -5.36 10.38 -0.44
CA SER A 62 -5.17 11.64 -1.17
C SER A 62 -4.34 11.47 -2.45
N HIS A 63 -3.92 10.26 -2.79
CA HIS A 63 -3.10 10.00 -3.97
C HIS A 63 -3.90 10.30 -5.26
N PRO A 64 -3.33 10.98 -6.28
CA PRO A 64 -4.06 11.40 -7.49
C PRO A 64 -4.62 10.23 -8.32
N LYS A 65 -3.99 9.06 -8.23
CA LYS A 65 -4.47 7.81 -8.86
C LYS A 65 -5.41 6.97 -7.98
N PHE A 66 -5.76 7.44 -6.77
CA PHE A 66 -6.78 6.82 -5.92
C PHE A 66 -8.15 7.46 -6.17
N SER A 67 -9.21 6.64 -6.14
CA SER A 67 -10.58 7.14 -6.26
C SER A 67 -11.56 6.17 -5.59
N LEU A 68 -12.44 6.70 -4.73
CA LEU A 68 -13.52 5.94 -4.12
C LEU A 68 -14.55 5.42 -5.13
N LYS A 69 -14.61 6.01 -6.33
CA LYS A 69 -15.49 5.55 -7.42
C LYS A 69 -14.97 4.29 -8.12
N ASN A 70 -13.71 3.92 -7.89
CA ASN A 70 -13.11 2.71 -8.44
C ASN A 70 -13.09 1.61 -7.37
N PRO A 71 -13.97 0.59 -7.46
CA PRO A 71 -14.06 -0.46 -6.45
C PRO A 71 -12.77 -1.28 -6.32
N ASN A 72 -11.96 -1.39 -7.39
CA ASN A 72 -10.66 -2.05 -7.30
C ASN A 72 -9.68 -1.23 -6.45
N ARG A 73 -9.67 0.11 -6.57
CA ARG A 73 -8.83 0.98 -5.71
C ARG A 73 -9.24 0.89 -4.25
N VAL A 74 -10.55 0.93 -3.99
CA VAL A 74 -11.10 0.79 -2.64
C VAL A 74 -10.68 -0.54 -2.02
N ARG A 75 -10.87 -1.65 -2.75
CA ARG A 75 -10.45 -2.97 -2.28
C ARG A 75 -8.93 -3.05 -2.08
N ALA A 76 -8.15 -2.51 -3.02
CA ALA A 76 -6.70 -2.56 -2.99
C ALA A 76 -6.10 -1.80 -1.81
N LEU A 77 -6.62 -0.62 -1.47
CA LEU A 77 -6.11 0.19 -0.35
C LEU A 77 -6.84 -0.13 0.96
N ILE A 78 -8.13 0.23 1.05
CA ILE A 78 -8.92 0.12 2.28
C ILE A 78 -9.17 -1.35 2.63
N GLY A 79 -9.60 -2.14 1.64
CA GLY A 79 -9.85 -3.56 1.85
C GLY A 79 -8.61 -4.30 2.35
N SER A 80 -7.46 -4.09 1.71
CA SER A 80 -6.19 -4.71 2.14
C SER A 80 -5.76 -4.27 3.54
N PHE A 81 -5.95 -3.00 3.91
CA PHE A 81 -5.62 -2.52 5.25
C PHE A 81 -6.47 -3.23 6.32
N VAL A 82 -7.80 -3.23 6.13
CA VAL A 82 -8.74 -3.84 7.08
C VAL A 82 -8.52 -5.35 7.23
N HIS A 83 -8.33 -6.08 6.12
CA HIS A 83 -8.30 -7.54 6.15
C HIS A 83 -6.90 -8.14 6.33
N ALA A 84 -5.84 -7.41 5.99
CA ALA A 84 -4.49 -7.95 5.93
C ALA A 84 -3.44 -7.08 6.65
N ASN A 85 -3.87 -6.09 7.44
CA ASN A 85 -3.00 -5.34 8.36
C ASN A 85 -3.64 -5.23 9.76
N PRO A 86 -3.74 -6.34 10.52
CA PRO A 86 -4.40 -6.34 11.82
C PRO A 86 -3.71 -5.44 12.85
N THR A 87 -2.40 -5.22 12.73
CA THR A 87 -1.64 -4.33 13.62
C THR A 87 -1.94 -2.85 13.39
N GLY A 88 -2.18 -2.46 12.13
CA GLY A 88 -2.60 -1.10 11.78
C GLY A 88 -4.09 -0.88 12.05
N PHE A 89 -4.93 -1.83 11.65
CA PHE A 89 -6.38 -1.72 11.83
C PHE A 89 -6.78 -1.72 13.31
N ASN A 90 -6.16 -2.57 14.13
CA ASN A 90 -6.39 -2.61 15.58
C ASN A 90 -5.30 -1.86 16.36
N ARG A 91 -4.78 -0.74 15.82
CA ARG A 91 -3.81 0.07 16.55
C ARG A 91 -4.39 0.51 17.89
N ALA A 92 -3.59 0.46 18.95
CA ALA A 92 -4.06 0.62 20.32
C ALA A 92 -4.71 1.98 20.63
N ASP A 93 -4.40 3.01 19.84
CA ASP A 93 -5.01 4.36 19.94
C ASP A 93 -6.35 4.47 19.20
N GLY A 94 -6.81 3.39 18.56
CA GLY A 94 -8.06 3.33 17.81
C GLY A 94 -8.01 4.00 16.43
N ALA A 95 -6.88 4.53 15.97
CA ALA A 95 -6.80 5.32 14.75
C ALA A 95 -7.03 4.53 13.44
N GLY A 96 -7.00 3.20 13.52
CA GLY A 96 -7.29 2.29 12.42
C GLY A 96 -8.78 2.06 12.16
N TYR A 97 -9.65 2.39 13.13
CA TYR A 97 -11.11 2.42 12.96
C TYR A 97 -11.57 3.73 12.30
#